data_AF-A0A6B4JQU4-F1
#
_entry.id   AF-A0A6B4JQU4-F1
#
_cell.length_a   1.000
_cell.length_b   1.000
_cell.length_c   1.000
_cell.angle_alpha   90.00
_cell.angle_beta   90.00
_cell.angle_gamma   90.00
#
_symmetry.space_group_name_H-M   'P 1'
#
loop_
_entity.id
_entity.type
_entity.pdbx_description
1 polymer ?
#
loop_
_entity_poly.entity_id
_entity_poly.type
_entity_poly.pdbx_seq_one_letter_code
_entity_poly.pdbx_strand_id
1 'polypeptide(L)'
;MTFKNKLFEVKKLIMLVLIFILMNSLCFTKNVYGVEAREKVLVLYDVYKEYGEKRNILNDLNRICLEFADDIEIMRFSAYDGADLSQYKAIFILNLSKDTLSESLKQNLIKYNNKIFWVGKESYNDFLNTDKVIYIEELYFDNYNYKKIYDVLYKNFNKEYEKNTYLYFDKVTPFNDLNALIEEIDYLKKIGIRFFIEVPPVFKNENLSAMNRFAEVLRYAQANGGEIVLTLPQLVSLDVQGKNIEEKFDLGFKNYINYWIYPTAISISDYWLYRDDLKELLKNTDTIFIDSNVDIGILEFDKYNLSSYKNVIEKVNLDSGDNLHNNVAVNISSKLSINEFKNKIKELLEKDIFFKDTHDISSSITTDNLNVKSNKKGIFLNDKNVVQVQFIDSEKYKNMVDGYENQRHDDVNISLDKTNKILVIISTLVVILFIIIALISFNIDKRKFLK
;
A
#
# COMPACT_ATOMS: atom_id res chain seq x y z
N MET A 1 -31.54 -1.95 -65.89
CA MET A 1 -31.69 -0.93 -64.83
C MET A 1 -31.43 -1.50 -63.42
N THR A 2 -30.49 -2.44 -63.26
CA THR A 2 -30.33 -3.25 -62.03
C THR A 2 -28.96 -3.14 -61.36
N PHE A 3 -28.01 -2.41 -61.95
CA PHE A 3 -26.64 -2.28 -61.42
C PHE A 3 -26.47 -1.10 -60.43
N LYS A 4 -27.32 -0.06 -60.54
CA LYS A 4 -27.24 1.15 -59.69
C LYS A 4 -27.63 0.89 -58.23
N ASN A 5 -28.57 -0.03 -57.97
CA ASN A 5 -29.02 -0.33 -56.60
C ASN A 5 -27.99 -1.12 -55.78
N LYS A 6 -27.23 -2.04 -56.39
CA LYS A 6 -26.19 -2.79 -55.65
C LYS A 6 -25.03 -1.90 -55.20
N LEU A 7 -24.63 -0.93 -56.02
CA LEU A 7 -23.55 0.00 -55.67
C LEU A 7 -23.94 0.93 -54.52
N PHE A 8 -25.23 1.26 -54.41
CA PHE A 8 -25.78 2.09 -53.34
C PHE A 8 -25.82 1.35 -51.99
N GLU A 9 -26.21 0.07 -52.00
CA GLU A 9 -26.20 -0.80 -50.81
C GLU A 9 -24.79 -1.05 -50.28
N VAL A 10 -23.81 -1.29 -51.16
CA VAL A 10 -22.40 -1.48 -50.76
C VAL A 10 -21.81 -0.21 -50.15
N LYS A 11 -22.15 0.97 -50.69
CA LYS A 11 -21.71 2.25 -50.10
C LYS A 11 -22.30 2.49 -48.71
N LYS A 12 -23.59 2.14 -48.48
CA LYS A 12 -24.21 2.21 -47.15
C LYS A 12 -23.54 1.27 -46.15
N LEU A 13 -23.21 0.05 -46.58
CA LEU A 13 -22.53 -0.94 -45.74
C LEU A 13 -21.13 -0.46 -45.34
N ILE A 14 -20.35 0.07 -46.28
CA ILE A 14 -19.01 0.63 -46.02
C ILE A 14 -19.10 1.81 -45.04
N MET A 15 -20.12 2.67 -45.19
CA MET A 15 -20.32 3.82 -44.31
C MET A 15 -20.69 3.40 -42.89
N LEU A 16 -21.52 2.36 -42.73
CA LEU A 16 -21.86 1.76 -41.44
C LEU A 16 -20.64 1.13 -40.75
N VAL A 17 -19.79 0.44 -41.50
CA VAL A 17 -18.54 -0.15 -40.96
C VAL A 17 -17.56 0.96 -40.53
N LEU A 18 -17.44 2.04 -41.30
CA LEU A 18 -16.62 3.20 -40.93
C LEU A 18 -17.14 3.91 -39.68
N ILE A 19 -18.45 4.09 -39.55
CA ILE A 19 -19.08 4.64 -38.33
C ILE A 19 -18.82 3.73 -37.13
N PHE A 20 -18.92 2.41 -37.31
CA PHE A 20 -18.64 1.45 -36.24
C PHE A 20 -17.17 1.46 -35.81
N ILE A 21 -16.22 1.57 -36.76
CA ILE A 21 -14.79 1.72 -36.47
C ILE A 21 -14.51 3.05 -35.75
N LEU A 22 -15.14 4.16 -36.19
CA LEU A 22 -15.02 5.46 -35.56
C LEU A 22 -15.59 5.48 -34.14
N MET A 23 -16.77 4.90 -33.92
CA MET A 23 -17.36 4.76 -32.58
C MET A 23 -16.49 3.91 -31.65
N ASN A 24 -15.91 2.81 -32.14
CA ASN A 24 -14.96 2.04 -31.34
C ASN A 24 -13.68 2.86 -31.06
N SER A 25 -13.13 3.58 -32.03
CA SER A 25 -11.93 4.40 -31.81
C SER A 25 -12.14 5.56 -30.81
N LEU A 26 -13.36 6.11 -30.75
CA LEU A 26 -13.74 7.20 -29.84
C LEU A 26 -14.15 6.69 -28.44
N CYS A 27 -14.69 5.48 -28.33
CA CYS A 27 -15.04 4.86 -27.04
C CYS A 27 -13.86 4.16 -26.34
N PHE A 28 -12.73 3.96 -27.02
CA PHE A 28 -11.49 3.42 -26.44
C PHE A 28 -10.37 4.46 -26.31
N THR A 29 -10.71 5.71 -25.96
CA THR A 29 -9.73 6.56 -25.28
C THR A 29 -9.47 5.93 -23.92
N LYS A 30 -8.47 5.06 -23.83
CA LYS A 30 -7.81 4.78 -22.55
C LYS A 30 -7.49 6.15 -21.97
N ASN A 31 -8.11 6.49 -20.85
CA ASN A 31 -7.59 7.51 -19.97
C ASN A 31 -6.20 7.02 -19.57
N VAL A 32 -5.20 7.41 -20.35
CA VAL A 32 -3.81 7.35 -19.91
C VAL A 32 -3.73 8.46 -18.87
N TYR A 33 -4.03 8.10 -17.62
CA TYR A 33 -3.58 8.89 -16.50
C TYR A 33 -2.08 9.10 -16.71
N GLY A 34 -1.66 10.36 -16.83
CA GLY A 34 -0.25 10.69 -16.88
C GLY A 34 0.41 10.00 -15.69
N VAL A 35 1.30 9.05 -15.96
CA VAL A 35 2.16 8.48 -14.94
C VAL A 35 3.03 9.64 -14.49
N GLU A 36 2.74 10.21 -13.32
CA GLU A 36 3.66 11.13 -12.65
C GLU A 36 5.05 10.49 -12.68
N ALA A 37 6.05 11.28 -13.08
CA ALA A 37 7.40 10.76 -13.23
C ALA A 37 7.87 10.23 -11.87
N ARG A 38 7.97 8.90 -11.74
CA ARG A 38 8.35 8.24 -10.49
C ARG A 38 9.68 8.78 -10.00
N GLU A 39 9.71 9.28 -8.77
CA GLU A 39 10.91 9.80 -8.13
C GLU A 39 11.84 8.64 -7.75
N LYS A 40 12.64 8.17 -8.70
CA LYS A 40 13.62 7.11 -8.46
C LYS A 40 14.84 7.66 -7.73
N VAL A 41 15.25 7.02 -6.64
CA VAL A 41 16.42 7.37 -5.83
C VAL A 41 17.39 6.21 -5.78
N LEU A 42 18.68 6.51 -5.74
CA LEU A 42 19.75 5.54 -5.53
C LEU A 42 20.41 5.77 -4.17
N VAL A 43 20.49 4.73 -3.34
CA VAL A 43 21.28 4.69 -2.12
C VAL A 43 22.53 3.85 -2.38
N LEU A 44 23.68 4.50 -2.46
CA LEU A 44 24.98 3.86 -2.55
C LEU A 44 25.58 3.74 -1.16
N TYR A 45 26.10 2.57 -0.79
CA TYR A 45 26.70 2.37 0.53
C TYR A 45 27.95 1.49 0.49
N ASP A 46 28.83 1.66 1.48
CA ASP A 46 29.96 0.75 1.72
C ASP A 46 29.60 -0.33 2.76
N VAL A 47 29.17 0.10 3.95
CA VAL A 47 28.79 -0.74 5.09
C VAL A 47 27.45 -0.28 5.65
N TYR A 48 26.68 -1.21 6.20
CA TYR A 48 25.34 -0.92 6.73
C TYR A 48 25.39 -0.21 8.11
N LYS A 49 26.52 -0.30 8.83
CA LYS A 49 26.77 0.36 10.11
C LYS A 49 28.25 0.55 10.40
N GLU A 50 28.58 1.47 11.30
CA GLU A 50 29.94 1.64 11.82
C GLU A 50 30.34 0.43 12.69
N TYR A 51 31.63 0.08 12.68
CA TYR A 51 32.12 -1.09 13.41
C TYR A 51 31.92 -0.93 14.92
N GLY A 52 31.26 -1.92 15.55
CA GLY A 52 30.96 -1.91 16.97
C GLY A 52 29.65 -1.23 17.35
N GLU A 53 29.04 -0.48 16.42
CA GLU A 53 27.75 0.16 16.64
C GLU A 53 26.60 -0.85 16.53
N LYS A 54 25.56 -0.62 17.35
CA LYS A 54 24.31 -1.40 17.25
C LYS A 54 23.43 -0.88 16.12
N ARG A 55 23.44 0.44 15.95
CA ARG A 55 22.58 1.15 15.03
C ARG A 55 22.92 0.87 13.57
N ASN A 56 21.90 0.74 12.74
CA ASN A 56 22.03 0.55 11.31
C ASN A 56 21.72 1.87 10.57
N ILE A 57 22.75 2.66 10.24
CA ILE A 57 22.59 3.97 9.58
C ILE A 57 22.03 3.79 8.16
N LEU A 58 22.34 2.68 7.48
CA LEU A 58 21.73 2.38 6.19
C LEU A 58 20.22 2.25 6.30
N ASN A 59 19.71 1.60 7.36
CA ASN A 59 18.28 1.52 7.60
C ASN A 59 17.66 2.90 7.82
N ASP A 60 18.27 3.75 8.66
CA ASP A 60 17.77 5.11 8.90
C ASP A 60 17.69 5.91 7.60
N LEU A 61 18.72 5.80 6.75
CA LEU A 61 18.75 6.44 5.44
C LEU A 61 17.67 5.91 4.50
N ASN A 62 17.46 4.59 4.46
CA ASN A 62 16.40 3.97 3.66
C ASN A 62 15.02 4.40 4.14
N ARG A 63 14.79 4.49 5.46
CA ARG A 63 13.51 4.94 6.05
C ARG A 63 13.19 6.37 5.64
N ILE A 64 14.19 7.24 5.69
CA ILE A 64 14.06 8.61 5.17
C ILE A 64 13.67 8.56 3.69
N CYS A 65 14.37 7.76 2.87
CA CYS A 65 14.08 7.66 1.43
C CYS A 65 12.65 7.18 1.12
N LEU A 66 12.04 6.32 1.96
CA LEU A 66 10.66 5.84 1.77
C LEU A 66 9.61 6.95 1.74
N GLU A 67 9.88 8.10 2.36
CA GLU A 67 8.96 9.26 2.34
C GLU A 67 9.18 10.15 1.09
N PHE A 68 10.37 10.12 0.50
CA PHE A 68 10.75 11.01 -0.59
C PHE A 68 10.66 10.37 -1.97
N ALA A 69 10.82 9.06 -2.09
CA ALA A 69 11.01 8.36 -3.37
C ALA A 69 9.88 7.39 -3.72
N ASP A 70 9.63 7.24 -5.03
CA ASP A 70 8.68 6.25 -5.58
C ASP A 70 9.34 4.89 -5.87
N ASP A 71 10.67 4.84 -5.93
CA ASP A 71 11.46 3.65 -6.18
C ASP A 71 12.86 3.89 -5.62
N ILE A 72 13.32 3.01 -4.73
CA ILE A 72 14.61 3.15 -4.04
C ILE A 72 15.48 1.97 -4.43
N GLU A 73 16.50 2.24 -5.22
CA GLU A 73 17.54 1.26 -5.52
C GLU A 73 18.65 1.41 -4.49
N ILE A 74 19.02 0.33 -3.82
CA ILE A 74 20.10 0.30 -2.83
C ILE A 74 21.22 -0.57 -3.41
N MET A 75 22.44 -0.06 -3.41
CA MET A 75 23.56 -0.73 -4.06
C MET A 75 24.85 -0.53 -3.26
N ARG A 76 25.60 -1.61 -3.04
CA ARG A 76 26.93 -1.52 -2.45
C ARG A 76 27.90 -0.90 -3.47
N PHE A 77 28.87 -0.10 -3.02
CA PHE A 77 29.89 0.49 -3.90
C PHE A 77 30.58 -0.55 -4.80
N SER A 78 30.89 -1.73 -4.25
CA SER A 78 31.53 -2.83 -4.99
C SER A 78 30.65 -3.47 -6.07
N ALA A 79 29.33 -3.33 -5.96
CA ALA A 79 28.36 -3.86 -6.92
C ALA A 79 28.06 -2.90 -8.07
N TYR A 80 28.61 -1.68 -8.04
CA TYR A 80 28.45 -0.71 -9.10
C TYR A 80 29.26 -1.10 -10.33
N ASP A 81 28.56 -1.30 -11.44
CA ASP A 81 29.08 -1.84 -12.71
C ASP A 81 29.15 -0.77 -13.82
N GLY A 82 29.01 0.51 -13.49
CA GLY A 82 29.02 1.60 -14.47
C GLY A 82 27.64 1.97 -15.02
N ALA A 83 26.55 1.53 -14.37
CA ALA A 83 25.18 1.92 -14.73
C ALA A 83 24.98 3.45 -14.82
N ASP A 84 24.13 3.88 -15.76
CA ASP A 84 23.79 5.29 -15.93
C ASP A 84 23.02 5.82 -14.71
N LEU A 85 23.53 6.93 -14.17
CA LEU A 85 23.00 7.60 -12.99
C LEU A 85 21.93 8.64 -13.34
N SER A 86 21.77 9.00 -14.63
CA SER A 86 20.84 10.05 -15.07
C SER A 86 19.37 9.77 -14.74
N GLN A 87 19.01 8.50 -14.56
CA GLN A 87 17.67 8.04 -14.22
C GLN A 87 17.21 8.41 -12.80
N TYR A 88 18.15 8.71 -11.90
CA TYR A 88 17.84 8.99 -10.49
C TYR A 88 17.58 10.48 -10.28
N LYS A 89 16.51 10.81 -9.55
CA LYS A 89 16.21 12.19 -9.10
C LYS A 89 17.25 12.69 -8.10
N ALA A 90 17.70 11.81 -7.21
CA ALA A 90 18.77 12.07 -6.26
C ALA A 90 19.57 10.80 -5.97
N ILE A 91 20.80 10.99 -5.52
CA ILE A 91 21.68 9.91 -5.05
C ILE A 91 22.03 10.19 -3.59
N PHE A 92 21.89 9.19 -2.74
CA PHE A 92 22.40 9.21 -1.38
C PHE A 92 23.65 8.33 -1.32
N ILE A 93 24.71 8.84 -0.71
CA ILE A 93 25.96 8.14 -0.51
C ILE A 93 26.17 7.97 0.99
N LEU A 94 26.26 6.73 1.44
CA LEU A 94 26.64 6.37 2.80
C LEU A 94 28.06 5.81 2.78
N ASN A 95 29.00 6.54 3.38
CA ASN A 95 30.40 6.16 3.46
C ASN A 95 30.89 6.21 4.91
N LEU A 96 30.77 5.09 5.61
CA LEU A 96 31.09 4.97 7.04
C LEU A 96 32.47 4.34 7.30
N SER A 97 33.04 3.65 6.31
CA SER A 97 34.33 2.99 6.39
C SER A 97 35.40 3.77 5.63
N LYS A 98 36.58 3.17 5.49
CA LYS A 98 37.68 3.72 4.67
C LYS A 98 37.63 3.27 3.22
N ASP A 99 36.59 2.54 2.83
CA ASP A 99 36.45 2.07 1.46
C ASP A 99 36.28 3.25 0.52
N THR A 100 37.09 3.22 -0.54
CA THR A 100 37.11 4.29 -1.52
C THR A 100 36.20 3.94 -2.69
N LEU A 101 35.45 4.93 -3.15
CA LEU A 101 34.67 4.83 -4.39
C LEU A 101 35.59 4.44 -5.54
N SER A 102 35.14 3.51 -6.38
CA SER A 102 35.86 3.16 -7.61
C SER A 102 35.96 4.38 -8.54
N GLU A 103 37.03 4.43 -9.35
CA GLU A 103 37.28 5.57 -10.24
C GLU A 103 36.14 5.78 -11.25
N SER A 104 35.53 4.68 -11.72
CA SER A 104 34.34 4.74 -12.59
C SER A 104 33.14 5.37 -11.90
N LEU A 105 32.86 4.98 -10.64
CA LEU A 105 31.78 5.57 -9.85
C LEU A 105 32.04 7.06 -9.59
N LYS A 106 33.26 7.44 -9.20
CA LYS A 106 33.64 8.85 -9.02
C LYS A 106 33.37 9.67 -10.27
N GLN A 107 33.82 9.20 -11.44
CA GLN A 107 33.61 9.92 -12.71
C GLN A 107 32.12 10.06 -13.07
N ASN A 108 31.31 9.05 -12.81
CA ASN A 108 29.87 9.11 -13.08
C ASN A 108 29.14 10.02 -12.10
N LEU A 109 29.52 10.03 -10.82
CA LEU A 109 29.03 10.99 -9.83
C LEU A 109 29.40 12.44 -10.21
N ILE A 110 30.60 12.69 -10.76
CA ILE A 110 31.01 14.01 -11.27
C ILE A 110 30.15 14.44 -12.47
N LYS A 111 29.75 13.52 -13.36
CA LYS A 111 28.88 13.80 -14.52
C LYS A 111 27.40 13.92 -14.16
N TYR A 112 26.98 13.37 -13.03
CA TYR A 112 25.58 13.41 -12.59
C TYR A 112 25.12 14.84 -12.30
N ASN A 113 23.95 15.23 -12.80
CA ASN A 113 23.49 16.63 -12.77
C ASN A 113 22.58 16.98 -11.59
N ASN A 114 21.97 15.99 -10.92
CA ASN A 114 21.06 16.25 -9.82
C ASN A 114 21.79 16.20 -8.46
N LYS A 115 21.02 16.33 -7.37
CA LYS A 115 21.56 16.43 -6.01
C LYS A 115 22.11 15.09 -5.53
N ILE A 116 23.26 15.18 -4.85
CA ILE A 116 23.90 14.07 -4.16
C ILE A 116 23.90 14.40 -2.67
N PHE A 117 23.30 13.56 -1.85
CA PHE A 117 23.31 13.67 -0.40
C PHE A 117 24.38 12.76 0.16
N TRP A 118 25.34 13.32 0.89
CA TRP A 118 26.50 12.60 1.36
C TRP A 118 26.48 12.44 2.87
N VAL A 119 26.55 11.20 3.36
CA VAL A 119 26.61 10.85 4.78
C VAL A 119 27.94 10.14 5.07
N GLY A 120 28.76 10.69 5.97
CA GLY A 120 30.00 10.06 6.45
C GLY A 120 31.32 10.69 5.96
N LYS A 121 32.48 10.14 6.37
CA LYS A 121 33.69 10.94 6.68
C LYS A 121 34.69 11.18 5.53
N GLU A 122 35.03 10.18 4.71
CA GLU A 122 36.36 10.21 4.04
C GLU A 122 36.41 10.72 2.59
N SER A 123 35.44 10.43 1.71
CA SER A 123 35.53 10.79 0.27
C SER A 123 34.73 12.03 -0.17
N TYR A 124 34.13 12.75 0.77
CA TYR A 124 33.38 13.99 0.48
C TYR A 124 34.27 15.12 -0.07
N ASN A 125 35.52 15.22 0.40
CA ASN A 125 36.42 16.32 0.05
C ASN A 125 36.72 16.40 -1.46
N ASP A 126 36.71 15.25 -2.15
CA ASP A 126 36.87 15.17 -3.61
C ASP A 126 35.76 15.92 -4.38
N PHE A 127 34.62 16.19 -3.72
CA PHE A 127 33.43 16.77 -4.32
C PHE A 127 33.00 18.12 -3.72
N LEU A 128 33.78 18.67 -2.78
CA LEU A 128 33.50 19.95 -2.06
C LEU A 128 33.23 21.13 -2.99
N ASN A 129 33.82 21.13 -4.19
CA ASN A 129 33.68 22.22 -5.15
C ASN A 129 32.43 22.11 -6.05
N THR A 130 31.50 21.22 -5.72
CA THR A 130 30.31 20.98 -6.54
C THR A 130 29.03 21.36 -5.79
N ASP A 131 28.31 22.38 -6.28
CA ASP A 131 27.05 22.88 -5.68
C ASP A 131 25.91 21.84 -5.63
N LYS A 132 26.13 20.67 -6.24
CA LYS A 132 25.19 19.57 -6.28
C LYS A 132 25.32 18.61 -5.09
N VAL A 133 26.45 18.61 -4.37
CA VAL A 133 26.66 17.74 -3.22
C VAL A 133 26.25 18.45 -1.94
N ILE A 134 25.46 17.77 -1.13
CA ILE A 134 24.97 18.25 0.16
C ILE A 134 25.47 17.28 1.22
N TYR A 135 26.32 17.78 2.10
CA TYR A 135 26.86 17.00 3.20
C TYR A 135 25.90 16.94 4.37
N ILE A 136 25.68 15.73 4.89
CA ILE A 136 24.92 15.43 6.08
C ILE A 136 25.91 14.82 7.08
N GLU A 137 26.21 15.57 8.14
CA GLU A 137 27.11 15.10 9.19
C GLU A 137 26.55 13.82 9.83
N GLU A 138 27.39 12.78 9.94
CA GLU A 138 27.05 11.52 10.61
C GLU A 138 26.55 11.75 12.05
N LEU A 139 27.15 12.72 12.76
CA LEU A 139 26.73 13.16 14.09
C LEU A 139 25.25 13.59 14.18
N TYR A 140 24.60 13.92 13.05
CA TYR A 140 23.17 14.23 13.03
C TYR A 140 22.30 13.00 13.26
N PHE A 141 22.77 11.83 12.81
CA PHE A 141 22.14 10.57 13.14
C PHE A 141 22.30 10.31 14.64
N ASP A 142 23.53 10.34 15.18
CA ASP A 142 23.83 10.00 16.59
C ASP A 142 23.11 10.84 17.65
N ASN A 143 22.89 12.13 17.38
CA ASN A 143 22.23 13.05 18.31
C ASN A 143 20.70 13.09 18.16
N TYR A 144 20.09 12.16 17.41
CA TYR A 144 18.67 12.20 17.04
C TYR A 144 18.28 13.52 16.37
N ASN A 145 19.22 14.22 15.72
CA ASN A 145 18.94 15.49 15.04
C ASN A 145 18.47 15.24 13.61
N TYR A 146 17.55 14.29 13.47
CA TYR A 146 16.85 13.99 12.23
C TYR A 146 16.23 15.26 11.64
N LYS A 147 15.81 16.21 12.47
CA LYS A 147 15.31 17.51 12.04
C LYS A 147 16.18 18.16 10.96
N LYS A 148 17.49 18.27 11.21
CA LYS A 148 18.40 18.90 10.24
C LYS A 148 18.45 18.14 8.92
N ILE A 149 18.41 16.81 9.00
CA ILE A 149 18.40 15.94 7.82
C ILE A 149 17.12 16.17 7.02
N TYR A 150 15.97 16.09 7.68
CA TYR A 150 14.66 16.32 7.06
C TYR A 150 14.53 17.75 6.51
N ASP A 151 14.92 18.78 7.25
CA ASP A 151 14.89 20.19 6.78
C ASP A 151 15.68 20.35 5.46
N VAL A 152 16.84 19.69 5.37
CA VAL A 152 17.65 19.66 4.15
C VAL A 152 16.91 18.92 3.02
N LEU A 153 16.30 17.77 3.30
CA LEU A 153 15.65 16.94 2.29
C LEU A 153 14.35 17.54 1.77
N TYR A 154 13.43 17.95 2.64
CA TYR A 154 12.19 18.62 2.26
C TYR A 154 12.44 19.82 1.34
N LYS A 155 13.44 20.65 1.69
CA LYS A 155 13.87 21.78 0.86
C LYS A 155 14.35 21.35 -0.54
N ASN A 156 15.11 20.26 -0.65
CA ASN A 156 15.69 19.83 -1.92
C ASN A 156 14.75 18.98 -2.78
N PHE A 157 13.81 18.26 -2.17
CA PHE A 157 12.77 17.52 -2.89
C PHE A 157 11.55 18.37 -3.22
N ASN A 158 11.50 19.63 -2.74
CA ASN A 158 10.37 20.54 -2.88
C ASN A 158 9.07 19.93 -2.33
N LYS A 159 9.17 19.24 -1.19
CA LYS A 159 8.03 18.71 -0.45
C LYS A 159 7.74 19.65 0.73
N GLU A 160 6.45 19.83 1.05
CA GLU A 160 6.05 20.54 2.26
C GLU A 160 6.21 19.63 3.47
N TYR A 161 6.72 20.18 4.57
CA TYR A 161 6.81 19.46 5.83
C TYR A 161 5.41 19.33 6.44
N GLU A 162 4.84 18.13 6.43
CA GLU A 162 3.58 17.85 7.13
C GLU A 162 3.80 16.81 8.23
N LYS A 163 4.00 17.29 9.45
CA LYS A 163 4.08 16.43 10.64
C LYS A 163 2.69 16.10 11.13
N ASN A 164 2.23 14.89 10.84
CA ASN A 164 0.99 14.37 11.41
C ASN A 164 1.30 13.40 12.55
N THR A 165 0.61 13.60 13.67
CA THR A 165 0.66 12.70 14.82
C THR A 165 -0.67 11.96 14.90
N TYR A 166 -0.64 10.64 15.05
CA TYR A 166 -1.82 9.79 15.17
C TYR A 166 -1.80 9.03 16.49
N LEU A 167 -2.98 8.78 17.05
CA LEU A 167 -3.13 7.92 18.21
C LEU A 167 -3.20 6.47 17.74
N TYR A 168 -2.42 5.58 18.36
CA TYR A 168 -2.27 4.19 17.91
C TYR A 168 -2.33 3.21 19.08
N PHE A 169 -3.19 2.20 18.98
CA PHE A 169 -3.34 1.15 19.98
C PHE A 169 -2.58 -0.08 19.51
N ASP A 170 -1.52 -0.46 20.22
CA ASP A 170 -0.71 -1.61 19.81
C ASP A 170 -1.25 -2.93 20.39
N LYS A 171 -0.98 -4.02 19.67
CA LYS A 171 -1.18 -5.39 20.15
C LYS A 171 -2.60 -5.69 20.67
N VAL A 172 -3.64 -5.20 19.99
CA VAL A 172 -5.04 -5.52 20.32
C VAL A 172 -5.39 -6.91 19.77
N THR A 173 -5.80 -7.80 20.65
CA THR A 173 -6.07 -9.21 20.38
C THR A 173 -7.41 -9.65 20.98
N PRO A 174 -7.94 -10.81 20.55
CA PRO A 174 -9.13 -11.39 21.18
C PRO A 174 -9.01 -11.68 22.69
N PHE A 175 -7.79 -11.65 23.25
CA PHE A 175 -7.50 -11.94 24.65
C PHE A 175 -7.38 -10.69 25.53
N ASN A 176 -7.46 -9.49 24.96
CA ASN A 176 -7.51 -8.24 25.74
C ASN A 176 -8.82 -8.15 26.54
N ASP A 177 -8.85 -7.27 27.55
CA ASP A 177 -10.11 -6.89 28.18
C ASP A 177 -10.92 -6.01 27.21
N LEU A 178 -11.84 -6.66 26.51
CA LEU A 178 -12.67 -6.04 25.50
C LEU A 178 -13.66 -5.01 26.06
N ASN A 179 -14.02 -5.09 27.34
CA ASN A 179 -14.86 -4.08 27.97
C ASN A 179 -14.04 -2.82 28.30
N ALA A 180 -12.81 -2.99 28.78
CA ALA A 180 -11.88 -1.88 28.94
C ALA A 180 -11.64 -1.15 27.61
N LEU A 181 -11.43 -1.91 26.52
CA LEU A 181 -11.28 -1.32 25.17
C LEU A 181 -12.52 -0.52 24.74
N ILE A 182 -13.74 -0.99 25.03
CA ILE A 182 -14.96 -0.20 24.76
C ILE A 182 -14.96 1.11 25.55
N GLU A 183 -14.59 1.09 26.83
CA GLU A 183 -14.52 2.30 27.66
C GLU A 183 -13.47 3.30 27.16
N GLU A 184 -12.34 2.81 26.64
CA GLU A 184 -11.30 3.62 25.99
C GLU A 184 -11.84 4.28 24.71
N ILE A 185 -12.52 3.51 23.86
CA ILE A 185 -13.16 4.01 22.63
C ILE A 185 -14.20 5.07 22.95
N ASP A 186 -15.06 4.83 23.94
CA ASP A 186 -16.09 5.78 24.38
C ASP A 186 -15.48 7.09 24.89
N TYR A 187 -14.38 6.99 25.62
CA TYR A 187 -13.63 8.16 26.07
C TYR A 187 -13.07 8.96 24.89
N LEU A 188 -12.39 8.31 23.94
CA LEU A 188 -11.83 8.96 22.76
C LEU A 188 -12.91 9.61 21.90
N LYS A 189 -14.02 8.91 21.66
CA LYS A 189 -15.21 9.44 20.98
C LYS A 189 -15.73 10.71 21.65
N LYS A 190 -15.84 10.70 22.99
CA LYS A 190 -16.34 11.85 23.76
C LYS A 190 -15.46 13.09 23.58
N ILE A 191 -14.14 12.91 23.48
CA ILE A 191 -13.18 14.00 23.29
C ILE A 191 -12.84 14.26 21.82
N GLY A 192 -13.45 13.54 20.89
CA GLY A 192 -13.31 13.73 19.45
C GLY A 192 -11.98 13.28 18.87
N ILE A 193 -11.25 12.37 19.54
CA ILE A 193 -9.98 11.83 19.05
C ILE A 193 -10.24 10.53 18.28
N ARG A 194 -9.72 10.46 17.06
CA ARG A 194 -9.68 9.24 16.25
C ARG A 194 -8.35 8.54 16.39
N PHE A 195 -8.32 7.27 16.06
CA PHE A 195 -7.21 6.40 16.41
C PHE A 195 -7.10 5.20 15.49
N PHE A 196 -5.92 4.60 15.45
CA PHE A 196 -5.66 3.32 14.82
C PHE A 196 -5.66 2.22 15.87
N ILE A 197 -6.16 1.03 15.51
CA ILE A 197 -6.03 -0.20 16.29
C ILE A 197 -5.21 -1.20 15.49
N GLU A 198 -4.09 -1.62 16.04
CA GLU A 198 -3.29 -2.72 15.53
C GLU A 198 -3.85 -4.07 15.95
N VAL A 199 -4.13 -4.94 14.98
CA VAL A 199 -4.61 -6.29 15.24
C VAL A 199 -3.75 -7.32 14.49
N PRO A 200 -3.49 -8.50 15.08
CA PRO A 200 -2.86 -9.59 14.35
C PRO A 200 -3.85 -10.28 13.41
N PRO A 201 -3.37 -10.98 12.37
CA PRO A 201 -4.22 -11.77 11.50
C PRO A 201 -4.75 -12.98 12.29
N VAL A 202 -6.08 -13.09 12.36
CA VAL A 202 -6.77 -14.24 12.97
C VAL A 202 -7.21 -15.17 11.85
N PHE A 203 -6.51 -16.29 11.67
CA PHE A 203 -6.72 -17.24 10.56
C PHE A 203 -7.00 -18.69 11.03
N LYS A 204 -7.22 -18.91 12.33
CA LYS A 204 -7.62 -20.20 12.92
C LYS A 204 -8.78 -19.97 13.90
N ASN A 205 -9.68 -20.95 13.96
CA ASN A 205 -10.79 -21.04 14.93
C ASN A 205 -11.84 -19.91 14.84
N GLU A 206 -12.38 -19.67 13.64
CA GLU A 206 -13.47 -18.73 13.36
C GLU A 206 -14.77 -19.05 14.14
N ASN A 207 -14.92 -20.26 14.69
CA ASN A 207 -16.10 -20.69 15.45
C ASN A 207 -16.03 -20.45 16.98
N LEU A 208 -15.06 -19.68 17.49
CA LEU A 208 -14.98 -19.35 18.92
C LEU A 208 -15.79 -18.08 19.23
N SER A 209 -16.65 -18.16 20.25
CA SER A 209 -17.38 -17.00 20.82
C SER A 209 -16.47 -15.76 21.03
N ALA A 210 -15.21 -15.99 21.40
CA ALA A 210 -14.21 -14.94 21.56
C ALA A 210 -13.93 -14.15 20.26
N MET A 211 -13.89 -14.79 19.09
CA MET A 211 -13.71 -14.08 17.81
C MET A 211 -14.93 -13.25 17.47
N ASN A 212 -16.15 -13.77 17.69
CA ASN A 212 -17.38 -12.99 17.46
C ASN A 212 -17.40 -11.73 18.33
N ARG A 213 -17.07 -11.87 19.62
CA ARG A 213 -17.00 -10.74 20.55
C ARG A 213 -15.89 -9.76 20.18
N PHE A 214 -14.73 -10.25 19.80
CA PHE A 214 -13.63 -9.42 19.33
C PHE A 214 -14.01 -8.64 18.08
N ALA A 215 -14.60 -9.32 17.10
CA ALA A 215 -15.06 -8.73 15.86
C ALA A 215 -16.12 -7.66 16.09
N GLU A 216 -17.06 -7.91 17.00
CA GLU A 216 -18.05 -6.92 17.44
C GLU A 216 -17.38 -5.66 17.99
N VAL A 217 -16.37 -5.80 18.84
CA VAL A 217 -15.64 -4.64 19.40
C VAL A 217 -14.85 -3.89 18.33
N LEU A 218 -14.27 -4.58 17.35
CA LEU A 218 -13.60 -3.92 16.22
C LEU A 218 -14.58 -3.18 15.31
N ARG A 219 -15.77 -3.73 15.06
CA ARG A 219 -16.87 -3.00 14.39
C ARG A 219 -17.29 -1.78 15.21
N TYR A 220 -17.41 -1.92 16.53
CA TYR A 220 -17.66 -0.79 17.43
C TYR A 220 -16.59 0.29 17.29
N ALA A 221 -15.31 -0.09 17.26
CA ALA A 221 -14.22 0.86 17.03
C ALA A 221 -14.36 1.57 15.68
N GLN A 222 -14.58 0.84 14.58
CA GLN A 222 -14.73 1.44 13.24
C GLN A 222 -15.92 2.40 13.13
N ALA A 223 -17.02 2.11 13.82
CA ALA A 223 -18.17 3.00 13.88
C ALA A 223 -17.93 4.26 14.74
N ASN A 224 -16.90 4.27 15.58
CA ASN A 224 -16.63 5.33 16.56
C ASN A 224 -15.24 5.99 16.37
N GLY A 225 -14.70 5.97 15.15
CA GLY A 225 -13.49 6.71 14.79
C GLY A 225 -12.18 5.92 14.86
N GLY A 226 -12.26 4.60 15.05
CA GLY A 226 -11.12 3.69 14.95
C GLY A 226 -10.87 3.21 13.52
N GLU A 227 -9.62 3.10 13.11
CA GLU A 227 -9.22 2.41 11.88
C GLU A 227 -8.36 1.19 12.19
N ILE A 228 -8.52 0.11 11.42
CA ILE A 228 -7.88 -1.17 11.72
C ILE A 228 -6.59 -1.31 10.91
N VAL A 229 -5.49 -1.57 11.61
CA VAL A 229 -4.17 -1.81 11.03
C VAL A 229 -3.81 -3.28 11.26
N LEU A 230 -3.52 -4.01 10.19
CA LEU A 230 -3.25 -5.44 10.26
C LEU A 230 -1.74 -5.69 10.36
N THR A 231 -1.27 -6.45 11.34
CA THR A 231 0.14 -6.86 11.38
C THR A 231 0.41 -8.01 10.42
N LEU A 232 1.68 -8.27 10.14
CA LEU A 232 2.09 -9.58 9.64
C LEU A 232 1.90 -10.67 10.73
N PRO A 233 1.70 -11.95 10.35
CA PRO A 233 1.62 -13.06 11.28
C PRO A 233 2.85 -13.14 12.20
N GLN A 234 2.62 -13.42 13.48
CA GLN A 234 3.71 -13.66 14.42
C GLN A 234 4.51 -14.90 13.99
N LEU A 235 5.82 -14.75 13.90
CA LEU A 235 6.72 -15.83 13.52
C LEU A 235 7.24 -16.57 14.75
N VAL A 236 7.33 -17.90 14.64
CA VAL A 236 8.04 -18.74 15.61
C VAL A 236 9.54 -18.78 15.29
N SER A 237 9.91 -18.58 14.01
CA SER A 237 11.31 -18.46 13.54
C SER A 237 11.39 -17.50 12.36
N LEU A 238 12.56 -16.87 12.16
CA LEU A 238 12.78 -15.95 11.04
C LEU A 238 12.90 -16.68 9.68
N ASP A 239 13.16 -17.99 9.69
CA ASP A 239 13.33 -18.83 8.48
C ASP A 239 12.03 -19.21 7.77
N VAL A 240 10.88 -18.68 8.21
CA VAL A 240 9.59 -18.94 7.56
C VAL A 240 9.57 -18.27 6.20
N GLN A 241 9.32 -19.06 5.14
CA GLN A 241 9.21 -18.56 3.76
C GLN A 241 8.09 -17.50 3.61
N GLY A 242 8.37 -16.45 2.84
CA GLY A 242 7.47 -15.32 2.64
C GLY A 242 6.09 -15.72 2.11
N LYS A 243 6.03 -16.70 1.21
CA LYS A 243 4.75 -17.25 0.72
C LYS A 243 3.85 -17.79 1.85
N ASN A 244 4.41 -18.45 2.86
CA ASN A 244 3.62 -18.92 4.00
C ASN A 244 3.09 -17.75 4.83
N ILE A 245 3.84 -16.65 4.90
CA ILE A 245 3.46 -15.44 5.63
C ILE A 245 2.33 -14.73 4.89
N GLU A 246 2.46 -14.58 3.56
CA GLU A 246 1.44 -14.06 2.66
C GLU A 246 0.14 -14.87 2.77
N GLU A 247 0.20 -16.20 2.66
CA GLU A 247 -0.98 -17.07 2.82
C GLU A 247 -1.71 -16.85 4.16
N LYS A 248 -0.97 -16.67 5.26
CA LYS A 248 -1.56 -16.43 6.59
C LYS A 248 -2.09 -15.00 6.75
N PHE A 249 -1.41 -14.02 6.17
CA PHE A 249 -1.89 -12.65 6.10
C PHE A 249 -3.21 -12.60 5.33
N ASP A 250 -3.28 -13.20 4.14
CA ASP A 250 -4.46 -13.20 3.28
C ASP A 250 -5.65 -13.91 3.93
N LEU A 251 -5.43 -15.04 4.60
CA LEU A 251 -6.48 -15.72 5.36
C LEU A 251 -7.01 -14.84 6.49
N GLY A 252 -6.12 -14.17 7.25
CA GLY A 252 -6.52 -13.25 8.31
C GLY A 252 -7.27 -12.03 7.78
N PHE A 253 -6.79 -11.43 6.69
CA PHE A 253 -7.43 -10.32 6.02
C PHE A 253 -8.85 -10.69 5.56
N LYS A 254 -9.00 -11.80 4.83
CA LYS A 254 -10.31 -12.32 4.40
C LYS A 254 -11.24 -12.60 5.57
N ASN A 255 -10.73 -13.17 6.65
CA ASN A 255 -11.53 -13.43 7.84
C ASN A 255 -12.08 -12.13 8.44
N TYR A 256 -11.27 -11.07 8.55
CA TYR A 256 -11.78 -9.76 8.99
C TYR A 256 -12.86 -9.22 8.05
N ILE A 257 -12.67 -9.30 6.73
CA ILE A 257 -13.69 -8.88 5.75
C ILE A 257 -14.99 -9.66 5.93
N ASN A 258 -14.93 -10.98 6.19
CA ASN A 258 -16.11 -11.80 6.45
C ASN A 258 -16.88 -11.27 7.67
N TYR A 259 -16.18 -10.84 8.72
CA TYR A 259 -16.76 -10.19 9.91
C TYR A 259 -17.12 -8.71 9.75
N TRP A 260 -17.07 -8.20 8.52
CA TRP A 260 -17.29 -6.78 8.16
C TRP A 260 -16.33 -5.84 8.86
N ILE A 261 -15.10 -6.28 9.10
CA ILE A 261 -14.02 -5.45 9.60
C ILE A 261 -13.09 -5.21 8.43
N TYR A 262 -12.74 -3.95 8.22
CA TYR A 262 -12.03 -3.54 7.01
C TYR A 262 -10.67 -2.94 7.38
N PRO A 263 -9.59 -3.74 7.36
CA PRO A 263 -8.23 -3.23 7.59
C PRO A 263 -7.83 -2.22 6.51
N THR A 264 -7.21 -1.11 6.92
CA THR A 264 -6.88 0.04 6.04
C THR A 264 -5.38 0.27 5.88
N ALA A 265 -4.54 -0.35 6.71
CA ALA A 265 -3.08 -0.31 6.59
C ALA A 265 -2.41 -1.60 7.11
N ILE A 266 -1.13 -1.78 6.79
CA ILE A 266 -0.30 -2.89 7.31
C ILE A 266 0.71 -2.35 8.32
N SER A 267 0.90 -3.08 9.42
CA SER A 267 1.97 -2.81 10.39
C SER A 267 3.10 -3.83 10.25
N ILE A 268 4.33 -3.34 10.13
CA ILE A 268 5.55 -4.12 9.94
C ILE A 268 6.66 -3.62 10.88
N SER A 269 7.56 -4.53 11.22
CA SER A 269 8.92 -4.16 11.66
C SER A 269 9.83 -3.85 10.45
N ASP A 270 10.80 -2.95 10.63
CA ASP A 270 11.76 -2.56 9.59
C ASP A 270 12.43 -3.73 8.86
N TYR A 271 12.75 -4.83 9.56
CA TYR A 271 13.45 -5.95 8.93
C TYR A 271 12.68 -6.60 7.78
N TRP A 272 11.34 -6.50 7.78
CA TRP A 272 10.50 -7.07 6.73
C TRP A 272 10.67 -6.37 5.38
N LEU A 273 11.08 -5.09 5.39
CA LEU A 273 11.37 -4.31 4.19
C LEU A 273 12.50 -4.92 3.36
N TYR A 274 13.41 -5.66 4.00
CA TYR A 274 14.62 -6.20 3.38
C TYR A 274 14.50 -7.69 3.01
N ARG A 275 13.29 -8.24 3.08
CA ARG A 275 13.01 -9.61 2.68
C ARG A 275 12.47 -9.66 1.25
N ASP A 276 13.30 -10.14 0.33
CA ASP A 276 12.94 -10.29 -1.09
C ASP A 276 11.66 -11.11 -1.29
N ASP A 277 11.47 -12.14 -0.49
CA ASP A 277 10.32 -13.05 -0.57
C ASP A 277 9.00 -12.45 -0.03
N LEU A 278 9.01 -11.20 0.44
CA LEU A 278 7.82 -10.47 0.90
C LEU A 278 7.48 -9.24 0.04
N LYS A 279 8.26 -8.95 -0.99
CA LYS A 279 8.04 -7.78 -1.86
C LYS A 279 6.63 -7.75 -2.46
N GLU A 280 6.12 -8.90 -2.91
CA GLU A 280 4.77 -8.98 -3.49
C GLU A 280 3.69 -8.67 -2.45
N LEU A 281 3.78 -9.26 -1.26
CA LEU A 281 2.87 -8.95 -0.15
C LEU A 281 2.92 -7.46 0.23
N LEU A 282 4.11 -6.86 0.29
CA LEU A 282 4.24 -5.47 0.70
C LEU A 282 3.80 -4.47 -0.39
N LYS A 283 3.79 -4.85 -1.67
CA LYS A 283 3.21 -4.04 -2.76
C LYS A 283 1.69 -3.95 -2.70
N ASN A 284 1.04 -4.84 -1.94
CA ASN A 284 -0.40 -4.89 -1.82
C ASN A 284 -0.97 -3.76 -0.95
N THR A 285 -0.12 -2.94 -0.32
CA THR A 285 -0.54 -1.77 0.45
C THR A 285 0.19 -0.52 -0.02
N ASP A 286 -0.46 0.63 0.07
CA ASP A 286 0.17 1.94 -0.10
C ASP A 286 0.51 2.62 1.24
N THR A 287 0.13 2.00 2.36
CA THR A 287 0.23 2.58 3.70
C THR A 287 0.80 1.57 4.68
N ILE A 288 1.91 1.93 5.30
CA ILE A 288 2.59 1.10 6.29
C ILE A 288 2.85 1.84 7.60
N PHE A 289 2.63 1.13 8.71
CA PHE A 289 3.09 1.49 10.03
C PHE A 289 4.37 0.72 10.32
N ILE A 290 5.40 1.40 10.79
CA ILE A 290 6.75 0.83 10.94
C ILE A 290 7.19 0.92 12.40
N ASP A 291 7.57 -0.22 13.00
CA ASP A 291 8.32 -0.24 14.26
C ASP A 291 9.79 0.11 14.04
N SER A 292 10.22 1.24 14.60
CA SER A 292 11.62 1.66 14.61
C SER A 292 12.43 0.73 15.53
N ASN A 293 13.27 -0.11 14.95
CA ASN A 293 14.18 -0.95 15.72
C ASN A 293 15.61 -0.49 15.48
N VAL A 294 16.31 -0.13 16.56
CA VAL A 294 17.72 0.29 16.52
C VAL A 294 18.61 -0.83 16.00
N ASP A 295 18.23 -2.10 16.23
CA ASP A 295 18.99 -3.28 15.79
C ASP A 295 18.11 -4.21 14.96
N ILE A 296 18.08 -3.96 13.65
CA ILE A 296 17.43 -4.85 12.66
C ILE A 296 18.35 -5.99 12.20
N GLY A 297 19.55 -6.10 12.77
CA GLY A 297 20.55 -7.08 12.35
C GLY A 297 21.33 -6.66 11.11
N ILE A 298 21.79 -7.69 10.38
CA ILE A 298 22.70 -7.54 9.23
C ILE A 298 21.89 -7.28 7.96
N LEU A 299 22.13 -6.13 7.32
CA LEU A 299 21.64 -5.83 5.98
C LEU A 299 22.76 -6.07 4.97
N GLU A 300 22.86 -7.31 4.48
CA GLU A 300 23.90 -7.71 3.55
C GLU A 300 23.31 -8.12 2.19
N PHE A 301 23.37 -7.21 1.24
CA PHE A 301 23.06 -7.45 -0.17
C PHE A 301 24.00 -6.60 -1.05
N ASP A 302 24.18 -7.00 -2.31
CA ASP A 302 24.94 -6.19 -3.27
C ASP A 302 24.04 -5.15 -3.96
N LYS A 303 22.82 -5.56 -4.27
CA LYS A 303 21.77 -4.73 -4.87
C LYS A 303 20.42 -5.11 -4.25
N TYR A 304 19.62 -4.12 -3.91
CA TYR A 304 18.27 -4.28 -3.39
C TYR A 304 17.37 -3.18 -3.93
N ASN A 305 16.06 -3.42 -3.93
CA ASN A 305 15.08 -2.44 -4.35
C ASN A 305 13.94 -2.43 -3.32
N LEU A 306 13.62 -1.25 -2.79
CA LEU A 306 12.47 -1.04 -1.92
C LEU A 306 11.31 -0.42 -2.71
N SER A 307 10.11 -0.96 -2.47
CA SER A 307 8.87 -0.37 -2.92
C SER A 307 8.62 0.98 -2.23
N SER A 308 7.94 1.89 -2.92
CA SER A 308 7.41 3.10 -2.29
C SER A 308 6.07 2.86 -1.61
N TYR A 309 5.77 3.76 -0.68
CA TYR A 309 4.50 3.82 0.00
C TYR A 309 4.01 5.26 -0.05
N LYS A 310 2.72 5.43 -0.24
CA LYS A 310 2.08 6.74 -0.16
C LYS A 310 2.17 7.31 1.26
N ASN A 311 2.02 6.43 2.26
CA ASN A 311 2.07 6.81 3.65
C ASN A 311 3.01 5.87 4.40
N VAL A 312 4.05 6.44 5.00
CA VAL A 312 4.95 5.75 5.93
C VAL A 312 4.76 6.41 7.29
N ILE A 313 4.31 5.63 8.27
CA ILE A 313 3.98 6.14 9.60
C ILE A 313 4.85 5.43 10.63
N GLU A 314 5.68 6.19 11.32
CA GLU A 314 6.62 5.68 12.30
C GLU A 314 5.92 5.48 13.65
N LYS A 315 6.00 4.27 14.20
CA LYS A 315 5.47 3.96 15.52
C LYS A 315 6.47 4.40 16.59
N VAL A 316 6.01 5.24 17.52
CA VAL A 316 6.85 5.85 18.57
C VAL A 316 6.24 5.62 19.95
N ASN A 317 7.11 5.55 20.96
CA ASN A 317 6.71 5.72 22.35
C ASN A 317 7.21 7.08 22.82
N LEU A 318 6.32 7.96 23.26
CA LEU A 318 6.73 9.32 23.64
C LEU A 318 7.53 9.40 24.95
N ASP A 319 7.64 8.30 25.68
CA ASP A 319 8.49 8.22 26.87
C ASP A 319 10.00 8.32 26.51
N SER A 320 10.41 8.05 25.26
CA SER A 320 11.82 8.05 24.83
C SER A 320 12.39 9.42 24.41
N GLY A 321 11.61 10.50 24.41
CA GLY A 321 12.11 11.81 23.96
C GLY A 321 12.42 11.86 22.45
N ASP A 322 11.77 10.99 21.67
CA ASP A 322 12.01 10.86 20.24
C ASP A 322 11.67 12.15 19.50
N ASN A 323 12.64 12.63 18.72
CA ASN A 323 12.47 13.76 17.82
C ASN A 323 11.59 13.32 16.63
N LEU A 324 10.30 13.61 16.73
CA LEU A 324 9.27 13.24 15.74
C LEU A 324 9.37 14.12 14.48
N HIS A 325 9.87 13.55 13.37
CA HIS A 325 10.02 14.25 12.09
C HIS A 325 9.25 13.65 10.91
N ASN A 326 8.71 12.44 11.08
CA ASN A 326 7.80 11.79 10.15
C ASN A 326 6.34 12.01 10.54
N ASN A 327 5.43 11.51 9.71
CA ASN A 327 4.15 11.06 10.22
C ASN A 327 4.39 10.01 11.31
N VAL A 328 3.87 10.23 12.51
CA VAL A 328 4.11 9.36 13.66
C VAL A 328 2.83 8.82 14.26
N ALA A 329 2.87 7.58 14.71
CA ALA A 329 1.82 6.93 15.49
C ALA A 329 2.31 6.79 16.94
N VAL A 330 1.67 7.52 17.86
CA VAL A 330 1.95 7.43 19.28
C VAL A 330 1.30 6.17 19.83
N ASN A 331 2.14 5.21 20.20
CA ASN A 331 1.70 3.93 20.72
C ASN A 331 1.20 4.08 22.15
N ILE A 332 -0.03 3.62 22.38
CA ILE A 332 -0.58 3.40 23.71
C ILE A 332 -0.91 1.91 23.84
N SER A 333 -0.37 1.32 24.91
CA SER A 333 -0.60 -0.09 25.22
C SER A 333 -2.06 -0.38 25.52
N SER A 334 -2.62 -1.37 24.82
CA SER A 334 -3.96 -1.92 25.06
C SER A 334 -4.11 -2.70 26.38
N LYS A 335 -3.09 -2.65 27.25
CA LYS A 335 -3.07 -3.32 28.57
C LYS A 335 -3.17 -2.34 29.74
N LEU A 336 -3.23 -1.04 29.48
CA LEU A 336 -3.40 -0.04 30.53
C LEU A 336 -4.78 -0.18 31.16
N SER A 337 -4.90 0.16 32.44
CA SER A 337 -6.22 0.38 33.03
C SER A 337 -6.87 1.64 32.45
N ILE A 338 -8.19 1.72 32.48
CA ILE A 338 -8.93 2.89 31.96
C ILE A 338 -8.48 4.22 32.57
N ASN A 339 -8.07 4.23 33.85
CA ASN A 339 -7.57 5.43 34.52
C ASN A 339 -6.18 5.82 34.02
N GLU A 340 -5.28 4.84 33.86
CA GLU A 340 -3.95 5.06 33.29
C GLU A 340 -4.04 5.54 31.84
N PHE A 341 -4.92 4.94 31.05
CA PHE A 341 -5.20 5.36 29.68
C PHE A 341 -5.65 6.82 29.60
N LYS A 342 -6.68 7.20 30.36
CA LYS A 342 -7.19 8.57 30.41
C LYS A 342 -6.12 9.57 30.85
N ASN A 343 -5.32 9.21 31.85
CA ASN A 343 -4.23 10.04 32.33
C ASN A 343 -3.14 10.20 31.26
N LYS A 344 -2.76 9.13 30.56
CA LYS A 344 -1.78 9.18 29.46
C LYS A 344 -2.27 10.10 28.33
N ILE A 345 -3.52 9.96 27.89
CA ILE A 345 -4.11 10.85 26.86
C ILE A 345 -4.10 12.30 27.33
N LYS A 346 -4.50 12.56 28.57
CA LYS A 346 -4.50 13.91 29.14
C LYS A 346 -3.08 14.51 29.18
N GLU A 347 -2.09 13.75 29.62
CA GLU A 347 -0.69 14.18 29.66
C GLU A 347 -0.16 14.54 28.26
N LEU A 348 -0.53 13.76 27.24
CA LEU A 348 -0.16 14.04 25.85
C LEU A 348 -0.75 15.37 25.35
N LEU A 349 -2.04 15.59 25.63
CA LEU A 349 -2.71 16.84 25.26
C LEU A 349 -2.14 18.05 26.02
N GLU A 350 -1.78 17.89 27.30
CA GLU A 350 -1.12 18.93 28.11
C GLU A 350 0.29 19.26 27.61
N LYS A 351 0.94 18.35 26.87
CA LYS A 351 2.23 18.55 26.20
C LYS A 351 2.09 19.10 24.76
N ASP A 352 0.90 19.61 24.40
CA ASP A 352 0.56 20.10 23.06
C ASP A 352 0.72 19.05 21.95
N ILE A 353 0.55 17.76 22.29
CA ILE A 353 0.58 16.66 21.33
C ILE A 353 -0.87 16.39 20.88
N PHE A 354 -1.23 17.00 19.76
CA PHE A 354 -2.55 16.83 19.13
C PHE A 354 -2.54 15.74 18.07
N PHE A 355 -3.66 15.03 17.95
CA PHE A 355 -3.82 13.94 17.00
C PHE A 355 -4.63 14.38 15.77
N LYS A 356 -4.13 14.02 14.59
CA LYS A 356 -4.80 14.23 13.31
C LYS A 356 -5.91 13.19 13.11
N ASP A 357 -6.90 13.57 12.30
CA ASP A 357 -7.98 12.68 11.91
C ASP A 357 -7.44 11.55 11.03
N THR A 358 -7.67 10.30 11.42
CA THR A 358 -7.14 9.14 10.68
C THR A 358 -7.73 9.06 9.26
N HIS A 359 -8.97 9.53 9.04
CA HIS A 359 -9.60 9.53 7.73
C HIS A 359 -8.98 10.52 6.74
N ASP A 360 -8.13 11.45 7.22
CA ASP A 360 -7.36 12.32 6.33
C ASP A 360 -6.30 11.53 5.55
N ILE A 361 -5.89 10.36 6.06
CA ILE A 361 -5.03 9.42 5.35
C ILE A 361 -5.86 8.68 4.31
N SER A 362 -5.45 8.79 3.05
CA SER A 362 -5.96 7.92 2.00
C SER A 362 -5.05 6.73 1.86
N SER A 363 -5.60 5.54 2.12
CA SER A 363 -4.88 4.26 2.11
C SER A 363 -5.60 3.19 1.31
N SER A 364 -4.88 2.13 0.96
CA SER A 364 -5.43 0.94 0.33
C SER A 364 -4.67 -0.34 0.69
N ILE A 365 -5.41 -1.45 0.79
CA ILE A 365 -4.88 -2.82 0.85
C ILE A 365 -5.61 -3.67 -0.20
N THR A 366 -4.86 -4.40 -1.01
CA THR A 366 -5.39 -5.32 -2.02
C THR A 366 -4.91 -6.75 -1.79
N THR A 367 -5.82 -7.68 -1.53
CA THR A 367 -5.53 -9.12 -1.44
C THR A 367 -6.46 -9.86 -2.40
N ASP A 368 -5.90 -10.64 -3.34
CA ASP A 368 -6.64 -11.32 -4.41
C ASP A 368 -7.59 -10.38 -5.19
N ASN A 369 -8.90 -10.56 -5.01
CA ASN A 369 -9.97 -9.80 -5.64
C ASN A 369 -10.64 -8.82 -4.66
N LEU A 370 -10.06 -8.63 -3.48
CA LEU A 370 -10.54 -7.73 -2.42
C LEU A 370 -9.64 -6.52 -2.35
N ASN A 371 -10.23 -5.34 -2.45
CA ASN A 371 -9.54 -4.07 -2.31
C ASN A 371 -10.28 -3.23 -1.27
N VAL A 372 -9.62 -2.97 -0.15
CA VAL A 372 -10.10 -2.04 0.88
C VAL A 372 -9.40 -0.71 0.68
N LYS A 373 -10.18 0.37 0.55
CA LYS A 373 -9.66 1.75 0.49
C LYS A 373 -10.24 2.57 1.63
N SER A 374 -9.41 3.39 2.26
CA SER A 374 -9.83 4.41 3.24
C SER A 374 -9.52 5.80 2.68
N ASN A 375 -10.36 6.78 2.98
CA ASN A 375 -10.12 8.21 2.74
C ASN A 375 -11.18 9.04 3.49
N LYS A 376 -11.17 10.37 3.31
CA LYS A 376 -12.12 11.30 3.96
C LYS A 376 -13.61 10.99 3.72
N LYS A 377 -13.95 10.27 2.65
CA LYS A 377 -15.33 9.82 2.35
C LYS A 377 -15.72 8.52 3.07
N GLY A 378 -14.74 7.89 3.73
CA GLY A 378 -14.87 6.68 4.51
C GLY A 378 -14.18 5.47 3.88
N ILE A 379 -14.63 4.26 4.27
CA ILE A 379 -14.04 2.99 3.87
C ILE A 379 -14.85 2.34 2.75
N PHE A 380 -14.15 1.77 1.77
CA PHE A 380 -14.72 1.14 0.59
C PHE A 380 -14.15 -0.27 0.42
N LEU A 381 -15.01 -1.26 0.17
CA LEU A 381 -14.63 -2.60 -0.27
C LEU A 381 -15.00 -2.74 -1.75
N ASN A 382 -14.02 -2.98 -2.62
CA ASN A 382 -14.22 -3.09 -4.07
C ASN A 382 -15.06 -1.92 -4.63
N ASP A 383 -14.67 -0.70 -4.24
CA ASP A 383 -15.30 0.58 -4.58
C ASP A 383 -16.74 0.77 -4.06
N LYS A 384 -17.28 -0.19 -3.29
CA LYS A 384 -18.55 -0.03 -2.58
C LYS A 384 -18.30 0.54 -1.20
N ASN A 385 -19.02 1.60 -0.85
CA ASN A 385 -18.94 2.19 0.49
C ASN A 385 -19.42 1.17 1.54
N VAL A 386 -18.58 0.89 2.53
CA VAL A 386 -18.84 -0.03 3.64
C VAL A 386 -18.69 0.67 5.00
N VAL A 387 -18.73 2.00 5.02
CA VAL A 387 -18.65 2.80 6.24
C VAL A 387 -19.71 2.32 7.22
N GLN A 388 -19.25 1.95 8.41
CA GLN A 388 -20.13 1.62 9.52
C GLN A 388 -20.62 2.91 10.15
N VAL A 389 -21.65 3.54 9.57
CA VAL A 389 -22.26 4.77 10.12
C VAL A 389 -22.97 4.49 11.45
N GLN A 390 -23.33 3.23 11.70
CA GLN A 390 -23.91 2.74 12.95
C GLN A 390 -23.22 1.45 13.36
N PHE A 391 -22.98 1.29 14.67
CA PHE A 391 -22.52 0.03 15.24
C PHE A 391 -23.46 -1.13 14.89
N ILE A 392 -22.86 -2.27 14.54
CA ILE A 392 -23.54 -3.53 14.22
C ILE A 392 -23.09 -4.57 15.25
N ASP A 393 -23.96 -4.83 16.23
CA ASP A 393 -23.76 -5.87 17.23
C ASP A 393 -23.76 -7.27 16.62
N SER A 394 -23.38 -8.27 17.42
CA SER A 394 -23.27 -9.65 16.97
C SER A 394 -24.59 -10.27 16.49
N GLU A 395 -25.74 -9.87 17.05
CA GLU A 395 -27.05 -10.41 16.68
C GLU A 395 -27.52 -9.81 15.36
N LYS A 396 -27.42 -8.49 15.22
CA LYS A 396 -27.72 -7.76 13.99
C LYS A 396 -26.82 -8.23 12.85
N TYR A 397 -25.54 -8.47 13.11
CA TYR A 397 -24.62 -9.06 12.12
C TYR A 397 -25.10 -10.43 11.64
N LYS A 398 -25.41 -11.36 12.55
CA LYS A 398 -25.92 -12.69 12.18
C LYS A 398 -27.19 -12.61 11.35
N ASN A 399 -28.17 -11.82 11.80
CA ASN A 399 -29.43 -11.64 11.08
C ASN A 399 -29.24 -11.09 9.66
N MET A 400 -28.29 -10.16 9.48
CA MET A 400 -28.00 -9.63 8.14
C MET A 400 -27.26 -10.65 7.27
N VAL A 401 -26.27 -11.37 7.81
CA VAL A 401 -25.52 -12.40 7.06
C VAL A 401 -26.46 -13.54 6.65
N ASP A 402 -27.26 -14.05 7.58
CA ASP A 402 -28.27 -15.07 7.30
C ASP A 402 -29.29 -14.55 6.29
N GLY A 403 -29.71 -13.27 6.40
CA GLY A 403 -30.57 -12.61 5.42
C GLY A 403 -29.95 -12.53 4.02
N TYR A 404 -28.65 -12.23 3.90
CA TYR A 404 -27.92 -12.22 2.64
C TYR A 404 -27.72 -13.62 2.04
N GLU A 405 -27.45 -14.64 2.87
CA GLU A 405 -27.34 -16.03 2.43
C GLU A 405 -28.69 -16.61 2.00
N ASN A 406 -29.77 -16.30 2.71
CA ASN A 406 -31.13 -16.67 2.34
C ASN A 406 -31.58 -15.94 1.06
N GLN A 407 -31.25 -14.65 0.92
CA GLN A 407 -31.46 -13.93 -0.34
C GLN A 407 -30.67 -14.53 -1.48
N ARG A 408 -29.44 -15.03 -1.28
CA ARG A 408 -28.73 -15.80 -2.31
C ARG A 408 -29.38 -17.14 -2.60
N HIS A 409 -29.97 -17.82 -1.62
CA HIS A 409 -30.72 -19.06 -1.88
C HIS A 409 -31.99 -18.81 -2.70
N ASP A 410 -32.65 -17.67 -2.50
CA ASP A 410 -33.80 -17.23 -3.32
C ASP A 410 -33.37 -16.61 -4.67
N ASP A 411 -32.22 -15.92 -4.71
CA ASP A 411 -31.61 -15.33 -5.90
C ASP A 411 -30.77 -16.35 -6.72
N VAL A 412 -30.58 -17.58 -6.24
CA VAL A 412 -30.15 -18.71 -7.08
C VAL A 412 -31.31 -19.18 -7.98
N ASN A 413 -32.52 -18.66 -7.77
CA ASN A 413 -33.57 -18.59 -8.81
C ASN A 413 -33.52 -17.30 -9.66
N ILE A 414 -32.41 -16.53 -9.67
CA ILE A 414 -32.13 -15.57 -10.75
C ILE A 414 -31.79 -16.38 -12.02
N SER A 415 -32.87 -16.70 -12.73
CA SER A 415 -32.97 -16.93 -14.16
C SER A 415 -31.63 -17.04 -14.92
N LEU A 416 -31.15 -18.28 -15.09
CA LEU A 416 -30.30 -18.66 -16.22
C LEU A 416 -30.93 -18.27 -17.58
N ASP A 417 -32.20 -17.87 -17.59
CA ASP A 417 -32.99 -17.47 -18.74
C ASP A 417 -32.42 -16.27 -19.51
N LYS A 418 -31.75 -15.29 -18.87
CA LYS A 418 -31.13 -14.15 -19.59
C LYS A 418 -29.80 -14.53 -20.27
N THR A 419 -28.93 -15.26 -19.57
CA THR A 419 -27.65 -15.73 -20.14
C THR A 419 -27.89 -16.79 -21.20
N ASN A 420 -28.86 -17.70 -20.99
CA ASN A 420 -29.30 -18.66 -22.00
C ASN A 420 -29.99 -17.97 -23.19
N LYS A 421 -30.79 -16.91 -22.99
CA LYS A 421 -31.35 -16.14 -24.13
C LYS A 421 -30.27 -15.51 -24.99
N ILE A 422 -29.22 -14.94 -24.40
CA ILE A 422 -28.10 -14.37 -25.17
C ILE A 422 -27.36 -15.46 -25.97
N LEU A 423 -27.07 -16.60 -25.34
CA LEU A 423 -26.44 -17.75 -26.00
C LEU A 423 -27.31 -18.33 -27.13
N VAL A 424 -28.62 -18.40 -26.93
CA VAL A 424 -29.60 -18.86 -27.94
C VAL A 424 -29.73 -17.86 -29.08
N ILE A 425 -29.71 -16.55 -28.82
CA ILE A 425 -29.73 -15.53 -29.86
C ILE A 425 -28.46 -15.60 -30.71
N ILE A 426 -27.28 -15.75 -30.09
CA ILE A 426 -26.01 -15.89 -30.79
C ILE A 426 -26.00 -17.17 -31.63
N SER A 427 -26.40 -18.31 -31.08
CA SER A 427 -26.43 -19.58 -31.83
C SER A 427 -27.42 -19.55 -33.00
N THR A 428 -28.59 -18.93 -32.81
CA THR A 428 -29.59 -18.75 -33.87
C THR A 428 -29.06 -17.86 -35.00
N LEU A 429 -28.36 -16.77 -34.67
CA LEU A 429 -27.72 -15.90 -35.67
C LEU A 429 -26.65 -16.64 -36.49
N VAL A 430 -25.83 -17.48 -35.84
CA VAL A 430 -24.82 -18.30 -36.52
C VAL A 430 -25.46 -19.32 -37.46
N VAL A 431 -26.56 -19.98 -37.05
CA VAL A 431 -27.30 -20.92 -37.90
C VAL A 431 -27.91 -20.23 -39.10
N ILE A 432 -28.52 -19.04 -38.92
CA ILE A 432 -29.07 -18.24 -40.03
C ILE A 432 -27.97 -17.85 -41.01
N LEU A 433 -26.79 -17.44 -40.52
CA LEU A 433 -25.64 -17.12 -41.35
C LEU A 433 -25.21 -18.33 -42.20
N PHE A 434 -25.14 -19.52 -41.60
CA PHE A 434 -24.83 -20.76 -42.31
C PHE A 434 -25.85 -21.10 -43.38
N ILE A 435 -27.15 -20.94 -43.10
CA ILE A 435 -28.23 -21.17 -44.08
C ILE A 435 -28.12 -20.18 -45.24
N ILE A 436 -27.82 -18.90 -44.97
CA ILE A 436 -27.62 -17.90 -46.02
C ILE A 436 -26.41 -18.26 -46.90
N ILE A 437 -25.29 -18.66 -46.30
CA ILE A 437 -24.10 -19.11 -47.04
C ILE A 437 -24.44 -20.34 -47.90
N ALA A 438 -25.16 -21.32 -47.34
CA ALA A 438 -25.57 -22.51 -48.07
C ALA A 438 -26.50 -22.19 -49.24
N LEU A 439 -27.46 -21.27 -49.07
CA LEU A 439 -28.36 -20.83 -50.15
C LEU A 439 -27.63 -20.04 -51.24
N ILE A 440 -26.63 -19.23 -50.87
CA ILE A 440 -25.76 -18.55 -51.83
C ILE A 440 -24.93 -19.58 -52.60
N SER A 441 -24.33 -20.55 -51.91
CA SER A 441 -23.58 -21.66 -52.53
C SER A 441 -24.45 -22.44 -53.50
N PHE A 442 -25.67 -22.81 -53.08
CA PHE A 442 -26.62 -23.56 -53.90
C PHE A 442 -27.03 -22.78 -55.16
N ASN A 443 -27.24 -21.46 -55.05
CA ASN A 443 -27.53 -20.62 -56.21
C ASN A 443 -26.33 -20.41 -57.14
N ILE A 444 -25.11 -20.43 -56.61
CA ILE A 444 -23.88 -20.38 -57.42
C ILE A 444 -23.68 -21.71 -58.17
N ASP A 445 -23.88 -22.85 -57.50
CA ASP A 445 -23.76 -24.17 -58.11
C ASP A 445 -24.84 -24.41 -59.16
N LYS A 446 -26.10 -24.02 -58.89
CA LYS A 446 -27.18 -24.09 -59.88
C LYS A 446 -26.88 -23.25 -61.13
N ARG A 447 -26.13 -22.15 -61.00
CA ARG A 447 -25.68 -21.33 -62.14
C ARG A 447 -24.44 -21.88 -62.85
N LYS A 448 -23.67 -22.77 -62.23
CA LYS A 448 -22.55 -23.48 -62.86
C LYS A 448 -23.01 -24.69 -63.69
N PHE A 449 -24.07 -25.39 -63.28
CA PHE A 449 -24.58 -26.59 -63.95
C PHE A 449 -25.69 -26.32 -64.99
N LEU A 450 -26.19 -25.08 -65.10
CA LEU A 450 -27.13 -24.65 -66.15
C LEU A 450 -26.44 -23.80 -67.23
N LYS A 451 -25.20 -24.16 -67.60
CA LYS A 451 -24.51 -23.60 -68.76
C LYS A 451 -24.38 -24.64 -69.86
#